data_AF-A0AAV1IG72-F1
#
_entry.id   AF-A0AAV1IG72-F1
#
_cell.length_a   1.000
_cell.length_b   1.000
_cell.length_c   1.000
_cell.angle_alpha   90.00
_cell.angle_beta   90.00
_cell.angle_gamma   90.00
#
_symmetry.space_group_name_H-M   'P 1'
#
loop_
_entity.id
_entity.type
_entity.pdbx_description
1 polymer ?
#
loop_
_entity_poly.entity_id
_entity_poly.type
_entity_poly.pdbx_seq_one_letter_code
_entity_poly.pdbx_strand_id
1 'polypeptide(L)'
;MGTLATVVYVATFCCSLLAWLVLLAGTGALYGVCPAACIYYFGLSWWAIWFQFIILVTSIPVGLLGARAWKAPVLALLAINTAIAMKQTDGFLSTKLVDPTYAAFPGRMDTTIAGFGLVSIFNVFLILVLGVADEEIKAAPREPMRSAYSGSMSAPLA
;
A
#
# COMPACT_ATOMS: atom_id res chain seq x y z
N MET A 1 -13.87 11.61 -1.88
CA MET A 1 -12.73 11.84 -2.80
C MET A 1 -13.26 12.58 -4.01
N GLY A 2 -12.55 13.58 -4.52
CA GLY A 2 -12.86 14.16 -5.82
C GLY A 2 -12.63 13.16 -6.96
N THR A 3 -13.23 13.40 -8.13
CA THR A 3 -13.13 12.50 -9.31
C THR A 3 -11.67 12.23 -9.70
N LEU A 4 -10.80 13.24 -9.61
CA LEU A 4 -9.37 13.11 -9.89
C LEU A 4 -8.67 12.18 -8.88
N ALA A 5 -8.91 12.36 -7.58
CA ALA A 5 -8.33 11.53 -6.53
C ALA A 5 -8.74 10.06 -6.67
N THR A 6 -9.99 9.79 -7.05
CA THR A 6 -10.47 8.43 -7.32
C THR A 6 -9.78 7.82 -8.53
N VAL A 7 -9.60 8.57 -9.63
CA VAL A 7 -8.90 8.09 -10.83
C VAL A 7 -7.43 7.75 -10.51
N VAL A 8 -6.74 8.64 -9.79
CA VAL A 8 -5.35 8.41 -9.36
C VAL A 8 -5.26 7.21 -8.42
N TYR A 9 -6.21 7.05 -7.49
CA TYR A 9 -6.29 5.89 -6.61
C TYR A 9 -6.45 4.59 -7.41
N VAL A 10 -7.42 4.53 -8.33
CA VAL A 10 -7.66 3.33 -9.15
C VAL A 10 -6.44 2.98 -9.99
N ALA A 11 -5.82 3.96 -10.64
CA ALA A 11 -4.60 3.74 -11.41
C ALA A 11 -3.46 3.19 -10.53
N THR A 12 -3.22 3.80 -9.38
CA THR A 12 -2.19 3.37 -8.43
C THR A 12 -2.47 1.98 -7.88
N PHE A 13 -3.74 1.68 -7.57
CA PHE A 13 -4.19 0.37 -7.11
C PHE A 13 -3.94 -0.71 -8.18
N CYS A 14 -4.30 -0.46 -9.43
CA CYS A 14 -4.03 -1.38 -10.55
C CYS A 14 -2.52 -1.63 -10.71
N CYS A 15 -1.69 -0.59 -10.66
CA CYS A 15 -0.24 -0.76 -10.71
C CYS A 15 0.31 -1.55 -9.52
N SER A 16 -0.21 -1.32 -8.31
CA SER A 16 0.16 -2.08 -7.12
C SER A 16 -0.24 -3.56 -7.22
N LEU A 17 -1.41 -3.85 -7.80
CA LEU A 17 -1.84 -5.22 -8.08
C LEU A 17 -0.92 -5.90 -9.10
N LEU A 18 -0.52 -5.21 -10.17
CA LEU A 18 0.45 -5.73 -11.13
C LEU A 18 1.82 -5.99 -10.47
N ALA A 19 2.29 -5.07 -9.63
CA ALA A 19 3.52 -5.26 -8.87
C ALA A 19 3.45 -6.49 -7.93
N TRP A 20 2.31 -6.69 -7.28
CA TRP A 20 2.06 -7.88 -6.48
C TRP A 20 2.08 -9.17 -7.31
N LEU A 21 1.51 -9.16 -8.52
CA LEU A 21 1.57 -10.31 -9.43
C LEU A 21 3.02 -10.61 -9.88
N VAL A 22 3.82 -9.58 -10.15
CA VAL A 22 5.26 -9.75 -10.47
C VAL A 22 6.00 -10.37 -9.30
N LEU A 23 5.76 -9.88 -8.07
CA LEU A 23 6.34 -10.45 -6.85
C LEU A 23 5.95 -11.92 -6.65
N LEU A 24 4.67 -12.24 -6.83
CA LEU A 24 4.15 -13.60 -6.73
C LEU A 24 4.80 -14.52 -7.76
N ALA A 25 4.89 -14.08 -9.02
CA ALA A 25 5.49 -14.84 -10.10
C ALA A 25 6.99 -15.08 -9.88
N GLY A 26 7.75 -14.04 -9.49
CA GLY A 26 9.18 -14.15 -9.20
C GLY A 26 9.45 -15.10 -8.04
N THR A 27 8.77 -14.89 -6.91
CA THR A 27 8.95 -15.70 -5.71
C THR A 27 8.51 -17.15 -5.94
N GLY A 28 7.39 -17.36 -6.65
CA GLY A 28 6.92 -18.70 -7.01
C GLY A 28 7.88 -19.43 -7.95
N ALA A 29 8.42 -18.73 -8.97
CA ALA A 29 9.40 -19.29 -9.89
C ALA A 29 10.72 -19.65 -9.19
N LEU A 30 11.14 -18.86 -8.19
CA LEU A 30 12.34 -19.11 -7.41
C LEU A 30 12.14 -20.27 -6.42
N TYR A 31 10.96 -20.35 -5.80
CA TYR A 31 10.57 -21.45 -4.91
C TYR A 31 10.62 -22.81 -5.62
N GLY A 32 10.17 -22.88 -6.87
CA GLY A 32 10.13 -24.13 -7.65
C GLY A 32 11.48 -24.75 -8.03
N VAL A 33 12.59 -24.03 -7.87
CA VAL A 33 13.96 -24.54 -8.15
C VAL A 33 14.83 -24.69 -6.92
N CYS A 34 14.32 -24.32 -5.74
CA CYS A 34 15.13 -24.28 -4.55
C CYS A 34 15.09 -25.64 -3.82
N PRO A 35 16.24 -26.21 -3.41
CA PRO A 35 16.28 -27.43 -2.60
C PRO A 35 15.51 -27.28 -1.28
N ALA A 36 15.14 -28.39 -0.63
CA ALA A 36 14.32 -28.43 0.58
C ALA A 36 14.78 -27.50 1.73
N ALA A 37 16.07 -27.16 1.80
CA ALA A 37 16.62 -26.20 2.75
C ALA A 37 16.11 -24.75 2.57
N CYS A 38 15.63 -24.39 1.37
CA CYS A 38 15.14 -23.04 1.07
C CYS A 38 13.75 -22.73 1.64
N ILE A 39 12.98 -23.75 2.05
CA ILE A 39 11.63 -23.57 2.62
C ILE A 39 11.66 -22.59 3.81
N TYR A 40 12.74 -22.64 4.61
CA TYR A 40 12.93 -21.76 5.75
C TYR A 40 13.28 -20.32 5.37
N TYR A 41 13.93 -20.09 4.21
CA TYR A 41 14.30 -18.76 3.73
C TYR A 41 13.11 -18.03 3.07
N PHE A 42 12.23 -18.75 2.38
CA PHE A 42 11.09 -18.16 1.69
C PHE A 42 9.87 -17.90 2.57
N GLY A 43 9.85 -18.38 3.82
CA GLY A 43 8.71 -18.20 4.71
C GLY A 43 8.30 -16.73 4.87
N LEU A 44 9.27 -15.84 5.04
CA LEU A 44 9.01 -14.41 5.17
C LEU A 44 8.61 -13.76 3.83
N SER A 45 9.12 -14.24 2.70
CA SER A 45 8.75 -13.76 1.36
C SER A 45 7.30 -14.12 1.02
N TRP A 46 6.91 -15.38 1.26
CA TRP A 46 5.53 -15.84 1.11
C TRP A 46 4.58 -15.13 2.05
N TRP A 47 5.00 -14.90 3.29
CA TRP A 47 4.23 -14.10 4.24
C TRP A 47 4.00 -12.68 3.71
N ALA A 48 5.04 -12.02 3.18
CA ALA A 48 4.93 -10.67 2.64
C ALA A 48 4.00 -10.58 1.41
N ILE A 49 3.97 -11.62 0.56
CA ILE A 49 3.03 -11.72 -0.58
C ILE A 49 1.58 -11.74 -0.10
N TRP A 50 1.26 -12.61 0.86
CA TRP A 50 -0.10 -12.71 1.40
C TRP A 50 -0.48 -11.47 2.20
N PHE A 51 0.45 -10.91 2.95
CA PHE A 51 0.24 -9.68 3.69
C PHE A 51 -0.06 -8.51 2.75
N GLN A 52 0.70 -8.36 1.65
CA GLN A 52 0.41 -7.36 0.62
C GLN A 52 -0.98 -7.56 -0.01
N PHE A 53 -1.38 -8.80 -0.29
CA PHE A 53 -2.70 -9.10 -0.84
C PHE A 53 -3.82 -8.64 0.09
N ILE A 54 -3.71 -8.94 1.39
CA ILE A 54 -4.66 -8.48 2.41
C ILE A 54 -4.73 -6.96 2.46
N ILE A 55 -3.60 -6.27 2.37
CA ILE A 55 -3.54 -4.80 2.33
C ILE A 55 -4.27 -4.25 1.10
N LEU A 56 -4.07 -4.84 -0.07
CA LEU A 56 -4.79 -4.45 -1.28
C LEU A 56 -6.30 -4.59 -1.10
N VAL A 57 -6.77 -5.75 -0.63
CA VAL A 57 -8.22 -5.99 -0.39
C VAL A 57 -8.78 -4.99 0.63
N THR A 58 -8.08 -4.74 1.73
CA THR A 58 -8.51 -3.80 2.78
C THR A 58 -8.43 -2.33 2.36
N SER A 59 -7.63 -1.99 1.35
CA SER A 59 -7.55 -0.63 0.81
C SER A 59 -8.77 -0.24 -0.04
N ILE A 60 -9.49 -1.22 -0.62
CA ILE A 60 -10.68 -1.00 -1.47
C ILE A 60 -11.77 -0.18 -0.75
N PRO A 61 -12.24 -0.56 0.47
CA PRO A 61 -13.25 0.23 1.16
C PRO A 61 -12.76 1.63 1.55
N VAL A 62 -11.45 1.83 1.73
CA VAL A 62 -10.89 3.17 2.02
C VAL A 62 -10.91 4.04 0.77
N GLY A 63 -10.47 3.52 -0.38
CA GLY A 63 -10.35 4.29 -1.62
C GLY A 63 -11.65 4.47 -2.41
N LEU A 64 -12.54 3.47 -2.41
CA LEU A 64 -13.79 3.54 -3.18
C LEU A 64 -14.99 3.99 -2.35
N LEU A 65 -15.10 3.50 -1.11
CA LEU A 65 -16.24 3.80 -0.24
C LEU A 65 -15.99 4.97 0.71
N GLY A 66 -14.76 5.49 0.76
CA GLY A 66 -14.39 6.58 1.66
C GLY A 66 -14.47 6.20 3.15
N ALA A 67 -14.25 4.93 3.49
CA ALA A 67 -14.35 4.43 4.86
C ALA A 67 -13.24 5.00 5.76
N ARG A 68 -13.47 6.20 6.33
CA ARG A 68 -12.49 6.94 7.15
C ARG A 68 -11.93 6.14 8.33
N ALA A 69 -12.75 5.33 8.97
CA ALA A 69 -12.33 4.51 10.12
C ALA A 69 -11.21 3.51 9.76
N TRP A 70 -11.17 3.05 8.52
CA TRP A 70 -10.21 2.05 8.04
C TRP A 70 -8.94 2.66 7.44
N LYS A 71 -8.90 3.98 7.25
CA LYS A 71 -7.77 4.68 6.63
C LYS A 71 -6.47 4.52 7.42
N ALA A 72 -6.48 4.87 8.71
CA ALA A 72 -5.28 4.82 9.53
C ALA A 72 -4.67 3.40 9.65
N PRO A 73 -5.47 2.34 9.88
CA PRO A 73 -4.97 0.97 9.82
C PRO A 73 -4.35 0.62 8.47
N VAL A 74 -5.01 0.94 7.34
CA VAL A 74 -4.49 0.62 6.00
C VAL A 74 -3.17 1.33 5.72
N LEU A 75 -3.05 2.61 6.10
CA LEU A 75 -1.80 3.37 5.95
C LEU A 75 -0.68 2.77 6.80
N ALA A 76 -0.97 2.36 8.03
CA ALA A 76 0.01 1.70 8.89
C ALA A 76 0.48 0.35 8.31
N LEU A 77 -0.45 -0.46 7.81
CA LEU A 77 -0.12 -1.74 7.19
C LEU A 77 0.71 -1.56 5.91
N LEU A 78 0.36 -0.59 5.06
CA LEU A 78 1.15 -0.21 3.88
C LEU A 78 2.57 0.19 4.27
N ALA A 79 2.75 1.02 5.30
CA ALA A 79 4.07 1.45 5.77
C ALA A 79 4.90 0.28 6.30
N ILE A 80 4.30 -0.58 7.13
CA ILE A 80 4.95 -1.79 7.64
C ILE A 80 5.39 -2.70 6.49
N ASN A 81 4.49 -2.98 5.54
CA ASN A 81 4.85 -3.88 4.45
C ASN A 81 5.88 -3.26 3.49
N THR A 82 5.87 -1.94 3.33
CA THR A 82 6.90 -1.22 2.56
C THR A 82 8.29 -1.46 3.16
N ALA A 83 8.43 -1.33 4.48
CA ALA A 83 9.70 -1.57 5.16
C ALA A 83 10.16 -3.03 5.03
N ILE A 84 9.23 -3.98 5.16
CA ILE A 84 9.52 -5.40 4.98
C ILE A 84 9.96 -5.69 3.55
N ALA A 85 9.25 -5.17 2.55
CA ALA A 85 9.58 -5.35 1.14
C ALA A 85 10.94 -4.73 0.77
N MET A 86 11.28 -3.55 1.29
CA MET A 86 12.61 -2.95 1.10
C MET A 86 13.71 -3.83 1.70
N LYS A 87 13.51 -4.33 2.94
CA LYS A 87 14.47 -5.23 3.59
C LYS A 87 14.63 -6.56 2.83
N GLN A 88 13.54 -7.11 2.29
CA GLN A 88 13.59 -8.31 1.44
C GLN A 88 14.35 -8.04 0.15
N THR A 89 14.09 -6.91 -0.52
CA THR A 89 14.80 -6.50 -1.74
C THR A 89 16.31 -6.46 -1.50
N ASP A 90 16.74 -5.79 -0.44
CA ASP A 90 18.16 -5.71 -0.05
C ASP A 90 18.75 -7.08 0.29
N GLY A 91 18.01 -7.90 1.05
CA GLY A 91 18.41 -9.28 1.37
C GLY A 91 18.62 -10.15 0.13
N PHE A 92 17.72 -10.09 -0.84
CA PHE A 92 17.86 -10.83 -2.10
C PHE A 92 18.98 -10.28 -2.99
N LEU A 93 19.19 -8.96 -3.02
CA LEU A 93 20.34 -8.35 -3.71
C LEU A 93 21.67 -8.84 -3.13
N SER A 94 21.79 -8.86 -1.80
CA SER A 94 22.98 -9.39 -1.12
C SER A 94 23.17 -10.88 -1.39
N THR A 95 22.09 -11.67 -1.30
CA THR A 95 22.13 -13.13 -1.53
C THR A 95 22.52 -13.47 -2.97
N LYS A 96 22.04 -12.70 -3.95
CA LYS A 96 22.39 -12.85 -5.37
C LYS A 96 23.91 -12.77 -5.61
N LEU A 97 24.62 -11.97 -4.82
CA LEU A 97 26.08 -11.79 -4.96
C LEU A 97 26.90 -12.87 -4.27
N VAL A 98 26.34 -13.53 -3.26
CA VAL A 98 27.08 -14.40 -2.34
C VAL A 98 26.79 -15.89 -2.57
N ASP A 99 25.58 -16.26 -2.96
CA ASP A 99 25.17 -17.67 -3.08
C ASP A 99 25.16 -18.14 -4.56
N PRO A 100 26.03 -19.09 -4.93
CA PRO A 100 26.16 -19.57 -6.30
C PRO A 100 24.91 -20.30 -6.82
N THR A 101 24.07 -20.84 -5.93
CA THR A 101 22.83 -21.53 -6.30
C THR A 101 21.83 -20.57 -6.90
N TYR A 102 21.72 -19.37 -6.33
CA TYR A 102 20.84 -18.33 -6.83
C TYR A 102 21.42 -17.60 -8.05
N ALA A 103 22.75 -17.49 -8.12
CA ALA A 103 23.45 -16.96 -9.29
C ALA A 103 23.19 -17.80 -10.56
N ALA A 104 22.85 -19.08 -10.44
CA ALA A 104 22.49 -19.95 -11.56
C ALA A 104 21.13 -19.59 -12.21
N PHE A 105 20.26 -18.84 -11.51
CA PHE A 105 18.92 -18.46 -12.00
C PHE A 105 18.70 -16.94 -11.95
N PRO A 106 19.52 -16.13 -12.65
CA PRO A 106 19.54 -14.69 -12.49
C PRO A 106 18.20 -14.04 -12.83
N GLY A 107 17.52 -14.47 -13.89
CA GLY A 107 16.22 -13.90 -14.28
C GLY A 107 15.11 -14.09 -13.24
N ARG A 108 15.11 -15.22 -12.52
CA ARG A 108 14.12 -15.48 -11.45
C ARG A 108 14.40 -14.62 -10.24
N MET A 109 15.68 -14.49 -9.88
CA MET A 109 16.11 -13.63 -8.79
C MET A 109 15.80 -12.16 -9.08
N ASP A 110 16.11 -11.69 -10.29
CA ASP A 110 15.83 -10.32 -10.72
C ASP A 110 14.34 -10.00 -10.74
N THR A 111 13.51 -10.98 -11.13
CA THR A 111 12.05 -10.82 -11.08
C THR A 111 11.55 -10.69 -9.63
N THR A 112 12.09 -11.47 -8.69
CA THR A 112 11.76 -11.37 -7.26
C THR A 112 12.18 -10.02 -6.66
N ILE A 113 13.42 -9.59 -6.94
CA ILE A 113 13.96 -8.29 -6.51
C ILE A 113 13.11 -7.15 -7.07
N ALA A 114 12.82 -7.19 -8.38
CA ALA A 114 11.96 -6.20 -9.03
C ALA A 114 10.54 -6.20 -8.44
N GLY A 115 9.97 -7.38 -8.15
CA GLY A 115 8.67 -7.52 -7.51
C GLY A 115 8.61 -6.83 -6.14
N PHE A 116 9.57 -7.09 -5.26
CA PHE A 116 9.62 -6.41 -3.95
C PHE A 116 9.84 -4.91 -4.10
N GLY A 117 10.74 -4.49 -4.99
CA GLY A 117 10.98 -3.06 -5.26
C GLY A 117 9.74 -2.33 -5.78
N LEU A 118 9.03 -2.91 -6.75
CA LEU A 118 7.80 -2.34 -7.30
C LEU A 118 6.69 -2.26 -6.24
N VAL A 119 6.53 -3.31 -5.41
CA VAL A 119 5.57 -3.30 -4.29
C VAL A 119 5.89 -2.17 -3.32
N SER A 120 7.17 -1.97 -2.95
CA SER A 120 7.56 -0.85 -2.09
C SER A 120 7.22 0.51 -2.71
N ILE A 121 7.53 0.72 -4.00
CA ILE A 121 7.23 1.96 -4.71
C ILE A 121 5.72 2.24 -4.74
N PHE A 122 4.90 1.26 -5.13
CA PHE A 122 3.47 1.46 -5.23
C PHE A 122 2.76 1.51 -3.87
N ASN A 123 3.33 0.92 -2.82
CA ASN A 123 2.84 1.15 -1.46
C ASN A 123 3.06 2.60 -1.02
N VAL A 124 4.22 3.19 -1.32
CA VAL A 124 4.46 4.63 -1.06
C VAL A 124 3.47 5.49 -1.85
N PHE A 125 3.22 5.19 -3.12
CA PHE A 125 2.20 5.92 -3.88
C PHE A 125 0.80 5.76 -3.29
N LEU A 126 0.39 4.55 -2.89
CA LEU A 126 -0.90 4.33 -2.24
C LEU A 126 -1.01 5.12 -0.93
N ILE A 127 0.06 5.18 -0.12
CA ILE A 127 0.11 6.00 1.09
C ILE A 127 -0.13 7.47 0.76
N LEU A 128 0.56 8.00 -0.26
CA LEU A 128 0.40 9.40 -0.68
C LEU A 128 -1.02 9.69 -1.16
N VAL A 129 -1.56 8.86 -2.04
CA VAL A 129 -2.89 9.05 -2.63
C VAL A 129 -3.99 8.96 -1.57
N LEU A 130 -3.92 7.96 -0.69
CA LEU A 130 -4.86 7.82 0.41
C LEU A 130 -4.68 8.95 1.44
N GLY A 131 -3.45 9.42 1.65
CA GLY A 131 -3.10 10.52 2.55
C GLY A 131 -3.74 11.84 2.12
N VAL A 132 -3.48 12.28 0.89
CA VAL A 132 -3.92 13.57 0.32
C VAL A 132 -5.44 13.68 0.20
N ALA A 133 -6.15 12.56 0.01
CA ALA A 133 -7.60 12.55 -0.14
C ALA A 133 -8.41 13.11 1.07
N ASP A 134 -7.81 13.29 2.25
CA ASP A 134 -8.47 13.97 3.38
C ASP A 134 -8.32 15.50 3.34
N GLU A 135 -7.25 16.02 2.75
CA GLU A 135 -6.96 17.46 2.69
C GLU A 135 -8.05 18.17 1.87
N GLU A 136 -8.45 17.58 0.73
CA GLU A 136 -9.51 18.12 -0.12
C GLU A 136 -10.88 18.22 0.59
N ILE A 137 -11.18 17.31 1.52
CA ILE A 137 -12.47 17.31 2.21
C ILE A 137 -12.46 18.27 3.42
N LYS A 138 -11.30 18.49 4.03
CA LYS A 138 -11.14 19.47 5.13
C LYS A 138 -11.06 20.92 4.65
N ALA A 139 -10.69 21.14 3.39
CA ALA A 139 -10.64 22.47 2.76
C ALA A 139 -12.02 22.99 2.29
N ALA A 140 -13.08 22.16 2.33
CA ALA A 140 -14.43 22.64 2.08
C ALA A 140 -14.83 23.67 3.16
N PRO A 141 -15.38 24.85 2.79
CA PRO A 141 -15.74 25.87 3.76
C PRO A 141 -16.76 25.28 4.73
N ARG A 142 -16.40 25.15 6.01
CA ARG A 142 -17.40 24.98 7.06
C ARG A 142 -18.26 26.23 6.99
N GLU A 143 -19.53 26.10 6.60
CA GLU A 143 -20.48 27.19 6.71
C GLU A 143 -20.33 27.81 8.12
N PRO A 144 -20.28 29.16 8.23
CA PRO A 144 -20.19 29.79 9.52
C PRO A 144 -21.39 29.31 10.33
N MET A 145 -21.10 28.67 11.46
CA MET A 145 -22.07 28.24 12.45
C MET A 145 -23.06 29.40 12.64
N ARG A 146 -24.25 29.31 12.06
CA ARG A 146 -25.31 30.27 12.31
C ARG A 146 -25.63 30.12 13.79
N SER A 147 -25.08 31.03 14.58
CA SER A 147 -25.39 31.15 16.00
C SER A 147 -26.90 31.12 16.16
N ALA A 148 -27.40 30.15 16.93
CA ALA A 148 -28.81 30.04 17.29
C ALA A 148 -29.35 31.24 18.07
N TYR A 149 -28.51 32.25 18.34
CA TYR A 149 -28.82 33.44 19.14
C TYR A 149 -28.92 34.74 18.32
N SER A 150 -28.97 34.72 16.99
CA SER A 150 -29.15 35.97 16.21
C SER A 150 -30.62 36.46 16.14
N GLY A 151 -31.53 35.89 16.93
CA GLY A 151 -32.97 36.14 16.85
C GLY A 151 -33.63 36.75 18.09
N SER A 152 -32.94 36.95 19.21
CA SER A 152 -33.56 37.59 20.40
C SER A 152 -33.45 39.11 20.32
N MET A 153 -34.18 39.69 19.36
CA MET A 153 -34.42 41.13 19.30
C MET A 153 -35.42 41.49 20.40
N SER A 154 -34.91 42.21 21.41
CA SER A 154 -35.60 43.15 22.32
C SER A 154 -37.14 43.19 22.29
N ALA A 155 -37.78 42.66 23.34
CA ALA A 155 -39.13 43.07 23.70
C ALA A 155 -39.09 44.52 24.25
N PRO A 156 -39.93 45.45 23.77
CA PRO A 156 -39.99 46.79 24.32
C PRO A 156 -40.69 46.78 25.69
N LEU A 157 -40.14 47.57 26.61
CA LEU A 157 -40.73 47.92 27.89
C LEU A 157 -42.11 48.55 27.71
N ALA A 158 -43.10 48.06 28.46
CA ALA A 158 -44.34 48.75 28.78
C ALA A 158 -44.66 48.52 30.26
#